data_AF-A0AAU6AKZ2-F1
#
_entry.id   AF-A0AAU6AKZ2-F1
#
_cell.length_a   1.000
_cell.length_b   1.000
_cell.length_c   1.000
_cell.angle_alpha   90.00
_cell.angle_beta   90.00
_cell.angle_gamma   90.00
#
_symmetry.space_group_name_H-M   'P 1'
#
loop_
_entity.id
_entity.type
_entity.pdbx_description
1 polymer ?
#
loop_
_entity_poly.entity_id
_entity_poly.type
_entity_poly.pdbx_seq_one_letter_code
_entity_poly.pdbx_strand_id
1 'polypeptide(L)'
;MAVVGNGHLGVARMVGTQFRTVTLEDAPWQERIRLLATDFRTLVHRHPKLMAYSFSHQADFIQPEDPFWVALTAILDAAEVPHSELPLITALVGAVITGVLTAELNGALHRWLSLKPPTAGEDGLTSPGLDENRVFRLTLDTIIMGLESRLAADGDGQGAGH
;
A
#
# COMPACT_ATOMS: atom_id res chain seq x y z
N MET A 1 -8.27 19.09 36.21
CA MET A 1 -9.06 18.30 35.25
C MET A 1 -8.09 17.69 34.26
N ALA A 2 -7.84 16.38 34.36
CA ALA A 2 -6.98 15.64 33.44
C ALA A 2 -7.86 15.12 32.29
N VAL A 3 -7.55 15.52 31.06
CA VAL A 3 -8.13 14.91 29.86
C VAL A 3 -7.21 13.76 29.47
N VAL A 4 -7.75 12.55 29.60
CA VAL A 4 -7.17 11.29 29.13
C VAL A 4 -7.12 11.34 27.61
N GLY A 5 -5.92 11.43 27.05
CA GLY A 5 -5.64 11.32 25.61
C GLY A 5 -4.60 10.23 25.33
N ASN A 6 -4.76 9.04 25.94
CA ASN A 6 -3.78 7.95 25.86
C ASN A 6 -4.20 6.82 24.90
N GLY A 7 -4.65 7.16 23.69
CA GLY A 7 -5.00 6.19 22.64
C GLY A 7 -4.31 6.40 21.29
N HIS A 8 -3.90 7.63 20.97
CA HIS A 8 -3.47 7.99 19.60
C HIS A 8 -1.96 7.91 19.38
N LEU A 9 -1.15 7.98 20.44
CA LEU A 9 0.31 7.94 20.32
C LEU A 9 0.90 6.52 20.21
N GLY A 10 0.08 5.49 20.47
CA GLY A 10 0.54 4.11 20.66
C GLY A 10 0.94 3.38 19.38
N VAL A 11 0.35 3.72 18.23
CA VAL A 11 0.64 3.07 16.94
C VAL A 11 1.73 3.84 16.18
N ALA A 12 1.62 5.17 16.10
CA ALA A 12 2.59 6.04 15.45
C ALA A 12 4.02 5.89 16.02
N ARG A 13 4.17 5.68 17.35
CA ARG A 13 5.48 5.49 18.00
C ARG A 13 6.03 4.06 17.88
N MET A 14 5.20 3.06 17.64
CA MET A 14 5.63 1.64 17.59
C MET A 14 6.20 1.22 16.22
N VAL A 15 6.03 2.07 15.20
CA VAL A 15 6.31 1.75 13.79
C VAL A 15 7.53 2.51 13.25
N GLY A 16 7.85 3.68 13.83
CA GLY A 16 8.95 4.54 13.37
C GLY A 16 10.35 3.92 13.42
N THR A 17 10.54 2.81 14.14
CA THR A 17 11.83 2.09 14.23
C THR A 17 11.92 0.84 13.34
N GLN A 18 10.88 0.49 12.57
CA GLN A 18 10.84 -0.79 11.83
C GLN A 18 10.83 -0.68 10.32
N PHE A 19 10.48 0.46 9.73
CA PHE A 19 10.82 0.68 8.33
C PHE A 19 12.34 0.71 8.26
N ARG A 20 12.95 -0.25 7.56
CA ARG A 20 14.41 -0.30 7.33
C ARG A 20 14.83 0.81 6.36
N THR A 21 14.54 2.06 6.70
CA THR A 21 14.87 3.26 5.92
C THR A 21 16.35 3.38 5.59
N VAL A 22 17.23 2.75 6.37
CA VAL A 22 18.70 2.85 6.24
C VAL A 22 19.30 1.95 5.13
N THR A 23 18.56 1.00 4.57
CA THR A 23 19.08 0.08 3.51
C THR A 23 18.53 0.35 2.11
N LEU A 24 17.75 1.43 1.93
CA LEU A 24 16.87 1.64 0.78
C LEU A 24 17.26 2.84 -0.10
N GLU A 25 18.20 3.69 0.29
CA GLU A 25 18.57 4.88 -0.50
C GLU A 25 19.14 4.52 -1.88
N ASP A 26 19.86 3.39 -1.99
CA ASP A 26 20.49 2.94 -3.24
C ASP A 26 19.64 1.99 -4.09
N ALA A 27 18.47 1.56 -3.60
CA ALA A 27 17.61 0.63 -4.34
C ALA A 27 16.74 1.40 -5.37
N PRO A 28 16.42 0.79 -6.53
CA PRO A 28 15.44 1.35 -7.46
C PRO A 28 14.10 1.62 -6.75
N TRP A 29 13.43 2.72 -7.08
CA TRP A 29 12.20 3.16 -6.40
C TRP A 29 11.11 2.08 -6.40
N GLN A 30 11.04 1.23 -7.43
CA GLN A 30 10.14 0.09 -7.51
C GLN A 30 10.34 -0.88 -6.35
N GLU A 31 11.61 -1.24 -6.08
CA GLU A 31 11.95 -2.14 -5.00
C GLU A 31 11.71 -1.49 -3.63
N ARG A 32 11.92 -0.17 -3.55
CA ARG A 32 11.59 0.62 -2.36
C ARG A 32 10.10 0.57 -2.04
N ILE A 33 9.22 0.69 -3.04
CA ILE A 33 7.76 0.52 -2.87
C ILE A 33 7.43 -0.89 -2.40
N ARG A 34 8.01 -1.94 -3.01
CA ARG A 34 7.74 -3.33 -2.64
C ARG A 34 8.10 -3.61 -1.18
N LEU A 35 9.28 -3.15 -0.76
CA LEU A 35 9.76 -3.30 0.61
C LEU A 35 8.88 -2.52 1.60
N LEU A 36 8.57 -1.26 1.30
CA LEU A 36 7.69 -0.44 2.14
C LEU A 36 6.31 -1.09 2.36
N ALA A 37 5.69 -1.55 1.27
CA ALA A 37 4.39 -2.19 1.32
C ALA A 37 4.43 -3.52 2.10
N THR A 38 5.51 -4.31 1.93
CA THR A 38 5.71 -5.58 2.64
C THR A 38 5.91 -5.38 4.15
N ASP A 39 6.67 -4.36 4.54
CA ASP A 39 6.86 -3.97 5.94
C ASP A 39 5.52 -3.52 6.54
N PHE A 40 4.76 -2.71 5.81
CA PHE A 40 3.43 -2.27 6.25
C PHE A 40 2.46 -3.45 6.40
N ARG A 41 2.42 -4.37 5.44
CA ARG A 41 1.63 -5.60 5.53
C ARG A 41 2.02 -6.45 6.75
N THR A 42 3.31 -6.59 7.02
CA THR A 42 3.82 -7.33 8.19
C THR A 42 3.34 -6.70 9.50
N LEU A 43 3.38 -5.37 9.59
CA LEU A 43 2.83 -4.63 10.72
C LEU A 43 1.32 -4.88 10.87
N VAL A 44 0.60 -4.83 9.76
CA VAL A 44 -0.85 -5.03 9.70
C VAL A 44 -1.25 -6.40 10.26
N HIS A 45 -0.56 -7.46 9.84
CA HIS A 45 -0.79 -8.81 10.35
C HIS A 45 -0.27 -9.04 11.77
N ARG A 46 0.67 -8.23 12.28
CA ARG A 46 1.10 -8.30 13.69
C ARG A 46 0.02 -7.78 14.64
N HIS A 47 -0.78 -6.81 14.21
CA HIS A 47 -1.83 -6.19 15.03
C HIS A 47 -3.21 -6.16 14.33
N PRO A 48 -3.77 -7.32 13.93
CA PRO A 48 -4.89 -7.37 13.00
C PRO A 48 -6.17 -6.72 13.53
N LYS A 49 -6.48 -6.86 14.83
CA LYS A 49 -7.67 -6.25 15.45
C LYS A 49 -7.57 -4.72 15.53
N LEU A 50 -6.39 -4.21 15.84
CA LEU A 50 -6.13 -2.78 15.94
C LEU A 50 -6.23 -2.15 14.55
N MET A 51 -5.62 -2.78 13.55
CA MET A 51 -5.60 -2.28 12.18
C MET A 51 -6.96 -2.38 11.51
N ALA A 52 -7.72 -3.46 11.72
CA ALA A 52 -9.09 -3.56 11.23
C ALA A 52 -10.00 -2.48 11.83
N TYR A 53 -9.88 -2.21 13.13
CA TYR A 53 -10.61 -1.12 13.80
C TYR A 53 -10.26 0.23 13.20
N SER A 54 -8.96 0.53 13.11
CA SER A 54 -8.42 1.76 12.56
C SER A 54 -8.86 2.01 11.12
N PHE A 55 -8.69 1.04 10.22
CA PHE A 55 -9.13 1.17 8.82
C PHE A 55 -10.64 1.39 8.67
N SER A 56 -11.45 0.89 9.61
CA SER A 56 -12.91 0.97 9.49
C SER A 56 -13.53 2.20 10.18
N HIS A 57 -12.85 2.80 11.15
CA HIS A 57 -13.44 3.84 12.02
C HIS A 57 -12.69 5.16 12.05
N GLN A 58 -11.49 5.24 11.44
CA GLN A 58 -10.69 6.45 11.41
C GLN A 58 -10.50 6.88 9.95
N ALA A 59 -11.29 7.89 9.53
CA ALA A 59 -11.18 8.48 8.20
C ALA A 59 -9.77 9.04 7.94
N ASP A 60 -9.14 9.59 8.98
CA ASP A 60 -7.78 10.12 8.95
C ASP A 60 -6.78 9.13 9.56
N PHE A 61 -6.96 7.82 9.35
CA PHE A 61 -6.03 6.83 9.90
C PHE A 61 -4.57 7.08 9.48
N ILE A 62 -4.37 7.54 8.25
CA ILE A 62 -3.08 8.00 7.76
C ILE A 62 -3.03 9.51 7.88
N GLN A 63 -2.14 10.00 8.73
CA GLN A 63 -1.78 11.39 8.92
C GLN A 63 -0.57 11.76 8.03
N PRO A 64 -0.39 13.04 7.66
CA PRO A 64 0.74 13.49 6.88
C PRO A 64 2.10 13.12 7.49
N GLU A 65 2.19 13.06 8.82
CA GLU A 65 3.41 12.73 9.56
C GLU A 65 3.61 11.23 9.78
N ASP A 66 2.68 10.37 9.33
CA ASP A 66 2.83 8.94 9.52
C ASP A 66 4.03 8.40 8.74
N PRO A 67 4.87 7.55 9.36
CA PRO A 67 6.09 7.05 8.72
C PRO A 67 5.86 6.37 7.38
N PHE A 68 4.73 5.66 7.22
CA PHE A 68 4.34 5.05 5.95
C PHE A 68 4.09 6.12 4.86
N TRP A 69 3.36 7.18 5.20
CA TRP A 69 3.03 8.26 4.26
C TRP A 69 4.27 9.03 3.85
N VAL A 70 5.08 9.45 4.83
CA VAL A 70 6.35 10.15 4.59
C VAL A 70 7.29 9.32 3.71
N ALA A 71 7.45 8.02 4.00
CA ALA A 71 8.31 7.16 3.22
C ALA A 71 7.77 6.95 1.79
N LEU A 72 6.46 6.77 1.63
CA LEU A 72 5.84 6.62 0.31
C LEU A 72 6.04 7.88 -0.55
N THR A 73 5.78 9.06 0.00
CA THR A 73 5.98 10.34 -0.69
C THR A 73 7.44 10.52 -1.09
N ALA A 74 8.40 10.21 -0.20
CA ALA A 74 9.82 10.33 -0.51
C ALA A 74 10.28 9.35 -1.62
N ILE A 75 9.71 8.15 -1.69
CA ILE A 75 10.01 7.20 -2.76
C ILE A 75 9.45 7.69 -4.10
N LEU A 76 8.23 8.23 -4.12
CA LEU A 76 7.60 8.76 -5.33
C LEU A 76 8.30 10.03 -5.84
N ASP A 77 8.76 10.89 -4.93
CA ASP A 77 9.59 12.04 -5.26
C ASP A 77 10.93 11.59 -5.89
N ALA A 78 11.58 10.59 -5.31
CA ALA A 78 12.80 9.99 -5.88
C ALA A 78 12.56 9.23 -7.20
N ALA A 79 11.31 8.86 -7.49
CA ALA A 79 10.90 8.31 -8.78
C ALA A 79 10.62 9.41 -9.83
N GLU A 80 10.90 10.68 -9.50
CA GLU A 80 10.68 11.85 -10.35
C GLU A 80 9.21 12.09 -10.72
N VAL A 81 8.27 11.65 -9.86
CA VAL A 81 6.87 12.01 -10.02
C VAL A 81 6.72 13.54 -9.97
N PRO A 82 6.04 14.18 -10.94
CA PRO A 82 5.87 15.62 -10.95
C PRO A 82 5.29 16.13 -9.63
N HIS A 83 5.87 17.20 -9.08
CA HIS A 83 5.50 17.73 -7.77
C HIS A 83 4.02 18.14 -7.69
N SER A 84 3.42 18.56 -8.82
CA SER A 84 2.00 18.87 -8.94
C SER A 84 1.09 17.64 -8.80
N GLU A 85 1.59 16.45 -9.15
CA GLU A 85 0.86 15.19 -9.09
C GLU A 85 1.22 14.35 -7.86
N LEU A 86 2.34 14.65 -7.20
CA LEU A 86 2.86 13.89 -6.07
C LEU A 86 1.82 13.64 -4.95
N PRO A 87 0.98 14.63 -4.53
CA PRO A 87 -0.07 14.36 -3.54
C PRO A 87 -1.13 13.38 -4.04
N LEU A 88 -1.54 13.52 -5.31
CA LEU A 88 -2.55 12.67 -5.94
C LEU A 88 -2.05 11.22 -6.07
N ILE A 89 -0.82 11.05 -6.56
CA ILE A 89 -0.22 9.72 -6.76
C ILE A 89 0.08 9.05 -5.40
N THR A 90 0.57 9.80 -4.41
CA THR A 90 0.76 9.28 -3.05
C THR A 90 -0.57 8.76 -2.49
N ALA A 91 -1.64 9.56 -2.60
CA ALA A 91 -2.96 9.16 -2.12
C ALA A 91 -3.50 7.92 -2.85
N LEU A 92 -3.32 7.85 -4.17
CA LEU A 92 -3.73 6.69 -4.97
C LEU A 92 -3.01 5.42 -4.52
N VAL A 93 -1.66 5.45 -4.44
CA VAL A 93 -0.88 4.28 -4.05
C VAL A 93 -1.19 3.85 -2.61
N GLY A 94 -1.29 4.82 -1.69
CA GLY A 94 -1.69 4.58 -0.31
C GLY A 94 -3.08 3.94 -0.21
N ALA A 95 -4.06 4.45 -0.95
CA ALA A 95 -5.42 3.93 -0.98
C ALA A 95 -5.50 2.49 -1.52
N VAL A 96 -4.76 2.18 -2.58
CA VAL A 96 -4.74 0.81 -3.13
C VAL A 96 -4.11 -0.17 -2.14
N ILE A 97 -2.96 0.16 -1.55
CA ILE A 97 -2.27 -0.71 -0.57
C ILE A 97 -3.16 -0.95 0.65
N THR A 98 -3.69 0.12 1.25
CA THR A 98 -4.59 0.01 2.41
C THR A 98 -5.88 -0.72 2.11
N GLY A 99 -6.45 -0.53 0.92
CA GLY A 99 -7.65 -1.23 0.45
C GLY A 99 -7.46 -2.75 0.38
N VAL A 100 -6.36 -3.21 -0.23
CA VAL A 100 -6.03 -4.63 -0.30
C VAL A 100 -5.83 -5.20 1.11
N LEU A 101 -5.07 -4.51 1.96
CA LEU A 101 -4.81 -4.95 3.33
C LEU A 101 -6.07 -4.98 4.21
N THR A 102 -7.01 -4.05 3.98
CA THR A 102 -8.32 -4.06 4.63
C THR A 102 -9.13 -5.27 4.20
N ALA A 103 -9.16 -5.57 2.90
CA ALA A 103 -9.85 -6.73 2.36
C ALA A 103 -9.23 -8.07 2.82
N GLU A 104 -7.91 -8.12 2.98
CA GLU A 104 -7.21 -9.24 3.61
C GLU A 104 -7.65 -9.41 5.08
N LEU A 105 -7.56 -8.35 5.88
CA LEU A 105 -7.89 -8.42 7.32
C LEU A 105 -9.33 -8.82 7.63
N ASN A 106 -10.29 -8.38 6.81
CA ASN A 106 -11.70 -8.71 7.01
C ASN A 106 -12.14 -10.00 6.28
N GLY A 107 -11.18 -10.70 5.65
CA GLY A 107 -11.39 -11.95 4.90
C GLY A 107 -12.23 -11.78 3.63
N ALA A 108 -12.52 -10.54 3.20
CA ALA A 108 -13.21 -10.30 1.93
C ALA A 108 -12.33 -10.73 0.76
N LEU A 109 -11.02 -10.52 0.83
CA LEU A 109 -10.11 -10.93 -0.25
C LEU A 109 -10.16 -12.44 -0.47
N HIS A 110 -10.06 -13.24 0.61
CA HIS A 110 -10.24 -14.68 0.55
C HIS A 110 -11.57 -15.08 -0.11
N ARG A 111 -12.67 -14.43 0.31
CA ARG A 111 -14.00 -14.71 -0.26
C ARG A 111 -14.07 -14.36 -1.75
N TRP A 112 -13.55 -13.20 -2.15
CA TRP A 112 -13.54 -12.77 -3.55
C TRP A 112 -12.74 -13.71 -4.43
N LEU A 113 -11.60 -14.18 -3.93
CA LEU A 113 -10.76 -15.16 -4.60
C LEU A 113 -11.45 -16.52 -4.76
N SER A 114 -12.41 -16.86 -3.89
CA SER A 114 -13.22 -18.07 -4.00
C SER A 114 -14.46 -17.94 -4.89
N LEU A 115 -14.75 -16.74 -5.42
CA LEU A 115 -15.91 -16.53 -6.27
C LEU A 115 -15.75 -17.31 -7.58
N LYS A 116 -16.73 -18.18 -7.85
CA LYS A 116 -16.81 -18.87 -9.14
C LYS A 116 -17.42 -17.94 -10.19
N PRO A 117 -16.94 -17.98 -11.45
CA PRO A 117 -17.65 -17.35 -12.55
C PRO A 117 -19.08 -17.91 -12.63
N PRO A 118 -20.09 -17.10 -12.98
CA PRO A 118 -21.48 -17.54 -13.04
C PRO A 118 -21.74 -18.68 -14.06
N THR A 119 -20.79 -18.99 -14.94
CA THR A 119 -20.87 -20.04 -15.97
C THR A 119 -20.04 -21.28 -15.66
N ALA A 120 -19.30 -21.31 -14.55
CA ALA A 120 -18.52 -22.49 -14.17
C ALA A 120 -19.45 -23.54 -13.54
N GLY A 121 -19.74 -24.61 -14.28
CA GLY A 121 -20.42 -25.80 -13.76
C GLY A 121 -19.72 -26.38 -12.52
N GLU A 122 -20.43 -27.24 -11.79
CA GLU A 122 -19.96 -27.90 -10.56
C GLU A 122 -18.81 -28.90 -10.80
N ASP A 123 -17.71 -28.47 -11.39
CA ASP A 123 -16.46 -29.20 -11.30
C ASP A 123 -15.68 -28.68 -10.09
N GLY A 124 -15.60 -29.57 -9.10
CA GLY A 124 -14.83 -29.40 -7.89
C GLY A 124 -13.34 -29.29 -8.21
N LEU A 125 -12.90 -28.09 -8.53
CA LEU A 125 -11.51 -27.71 -8.36
C LEU A 125 -11.36 -27.16 -6.94
N THR A 126 -10.87 -28.00 -6.03
CA THR A 126 -10.19 -27.54 -4.83
C THR A 126 -9.16 -26.49 -5.26
N SER A 127 -9.48 -25.21 -5.01
CA SER A 127 -8.63 -24.09 -5.40
C SER A 127 -7.30 -24.26 -4.66
N PRO A 128 -6.19 -24.51 -5.36
CA PRO A 128 -4.91 -24.74 -4.70
C PRO A 128 -4.49 -23.42 -4.06
N GLY A 129 -4.60 -23.35 -2.73
CA GLY A 129 -4.12 -22.25 -1.88
C GLY A 129 -4.37 -20.87 -2.47
N LEU A 130 -5.55 -20.29 -2.22
CA LEU A 130 -5.84 -18.90 -2.55
C LEU A 130 -4.81 -17.99 -1.88
N ASP A 131 -3.79 -17.62 -2.65
CA ASP A 131 -2.61 -16.97 -2.13
C ASP A 131 -2.83 -15.46 -2.13
N GLU A 132 -3.35 -14.94 -1.02
CA GLU A 132 -3.43 -13.51 -0.74
C GLU A 132 -2.05 -12.83 -0.87
N ASN A 133 -0.95 -13.57 -0.70
CA ASN A 133 0.39 -13.05 -0.97
C ASN A 133 0.61 -12.78 -2.46
N ARG A 134 0.15 -13.68 -3.33
CA ARG A 134 0.20 -13.50 -4.79
C ARG A 134 -0.62 -12.30 -5.24
N VAL A 135 -1.83 -12.11 -4.69
CA VAL A 135 -2.65 -10.93 -5.04
C VAL A 135 -1.94 -9.65 -4.66
N PHE A 136 -1.43 -9.57 -3.43
CA PHE A 136 -0.70 -8.39 -2.97
C PHE A 136 0.52 -8.07 -3.83
N ARG A 137 1.34 -9.07 -4.19
CA ARG A 137 2.47 -8.87 -5.11
C ARG A 137 2.00 -8.38 -6.47
N LEU A 138 0.96 -8.99 -7.03
CA LEU A 138 0.40 -8.59 -8.31
C LEU A 138 -0.16 -7.15 -8.28
N THR A 139 -0.78 -6.75 -7.17
CA THR A 139 -1.20 -5.36 -6.93
C THR A 139 -0.01 -4.41 -7.01
N LEU A 140 1.09 -4.73 -6.31
CA LEU A 140 2.30 -3.89 -6.33
C LEU A 140 2.91 -3.81 -7.73
N ASP A 141 3.02 -4.94 -8.44
CA ASP A 141 3.56 -4.95 -9.80
C ASP A 141 2.67 -4.15 -10.78
N THR A 142 1.35 -4.20 -10.60
CA THR A 142 0.39 -3.42 -11.41
C THR A 142 0.53 -1.91 -11.15
N ILE A 143 0.67 -1.50 -9.88
CA ILE A 143 0.90 -0.10 -9.52
C ILE A 143 2.23 0.38 -10.10
N ILE A 144 3.31 -0.38 -9.92
CA ILE A 144 4.65 -0.04 -10.41
C ILE A 144 4.63 0.12 -11.93
N MET A 145 4.09 -0.85 -12.65
CA MET A 145 3.99 -0.78 -14.12
C MET A 145 3.15 0.41 -14.58
N GLY A 146 2.06 0.73 -13.87
CA GLY A 146 1.23 1.90 -14.17
C GLY A 146 1.96 3.23 -13.96
N LEU A 147 2.77 3.31 -12.90
CA LEU A 147 3.63 4.48 -12.63
C LEU A 147 4.74 4.62 -13.66
N GLU A 148 5.43 3.53 -14.00
CA GLU A 148 6.47 3.51 -15.05
C GLU A 148 5.94 4.01 -16.40
N SER A 149 4.76 3.54 -16.80
CA SER A 149 4.10 3.96 -18.04
C SER A 149 3.79 5.47 -18.06
N ARG A 150 3.33 6.01 -16.92
CA ARG A 150 3.06 7.45 -16.79
C ARG A 150 4.33 8.29 -16.82
N LEU A 151 5.35 7.90 -16.06
CA LEU A 151 6.63 8.60 -16.00
C LEU A 151 7.33 8.61 -17.37
N ALA A 152 7.21 7.51 -18.14
CA ALA A 152 7.71 7.45 -19.51
C ALA A 152 6.95 8.42 -20.45
N ALA A 153 5.62 8.47 -20.36
CA ALA A 153 4.79 9.35 -21.19
C ALA A 153 5.04 10.84 -20.92
N ASP A 154 5.29 11.23 -19.67
CA ASP A 154 5.60 12.61 -19.30
C ASP A 154 7.00 13.02 -19.79
N GLY A 155 7.96 12.10 -19.79
CA GLY A 155 9.31 12.32 -20.33
C GLY A 155 9.32 12.57 -21.85
N ASP A 156 8.50 11.84 -22.61
CA ASP A 156 8.39 11.97 -24.06
C ASP A 156 7.71 13.30 -24.48
N GLY A 157 6.78 13.82 -23.67
CA GLY A 157 6.09 15.08 -23.92
C GLY A 157 6.97 16.32 -23.78
N GLN A 158 8.03 16.26 -22.97
CA GLN A 158 8.95 17.36 -22.72
C GLN A 158 10.00 17.53 -23.86
N GLY A 159 10.22 16.50 -24.68
CA GLY A 159 11.24 16.48 -25.75
C GLY A 159 10.81 17.03 -27.11
N ALA A 160 9.52 17.29 -27.33
CA ALA A 160 8.98 17.72 -28.63
C ALA A 160 8.81 19.25 -28.78
N GLY A 161 9.39 20.03 -27.84
CA GLY A 161 9.19 21.48 -27.74
C GLY A 161 10.46 22.32 -27.91
N HIS A 162 11.40 21.93 -28.78
CA HIS A 162 12.60 22.75 -29.06
C HIS A 162 12.88 22.94 -30.56
#